data_AF-A0AAJ6QM53-F1
#
_entry.id   AF-A0AAJ6QM53-F1
#
_cell.length_a   1.000
_cell.length_b   1.000
_cell.length_c   1.000
_cell.angle_alpha   90.00
_cell.angle_beta   90.00
_cell.angle_gamma   90.00
#
_symmetry.space_group_name_H-M   'P 1'
#
loop_
_entity.id
_entity.type
_entity.pdbx_description
1 polymer ?
#
loop_
_entity_poly.entity_id
_entity_poly.type
_entity_poly.pdbx_seq_one_letter_code
_entity_poly.pdbx_strand_id
1 'polypeptide(L)'
;MNKCKKLAKNVTPSSRAKQFEREMFHVVGELMFCSACNVPVDHLRMNSCEKHQTTSLHQQKKESRQSPGDKRKKLQAAVVDLLGNQTKEKLQRKIEMIDLVSVLCSSNIPLHVLDRAPLRTYLEANLSGMGAIPSSRNLRRNYLPKLFELHVKDLKELLEQSESVALVCDETTDVEDRYVINLLVVPCVVSPKP
;
A
#
# COMPACT_ATOMS: atom_id res chain seq x y z
N MET A 1 -12.35 -50.50 4.50
CA MET A 1 -10.92 -50.37 4.90
C MET A 1 -10.50 -48.91 4.78
N ASN A 2 -10.49 -48.17 5.89
CA ASN A 2 -10.07 -46.76 5.92
C ASN A 2 -8.53 -46.67 5.92
N LYS A 3 -7.93 -46.30 4.78
CA LYS A 3 -6.50 -45.95 4.74
C LYS A 3 -6.30 -44.58 5.39
N CYS A 4 -5.88 -44.60 6.65
CA CYS A 4 -5.41 -43.42 7.38
C CYS A 4 -4.16 -42.86 6.66
N LYS A 5 -4.32 -41.73 5.95
CA LYS A 5 -3.23 -41.09 5.21
C LYS A 5 -2.23 -40.50 6.22
N LYS A 6 -0.97 -40.94 6.12
CA LYS A 6 0.13 -40.55 7.01
C LYS A 6 0.32 -39.03 6.99
N LEU A 7 0.04 -38.37 8.12
CA LEU A 7 0.46 -36.99 8.36
C LEU A 7 1.98 -36.96 8.49
N ALA A 8 2.66 -36.03 7.82
CA ALA A 8 4.10 -35.86 7.96
C ALA A 8 4.39 -35.31 9.36
N LYS A 9 4.97 -36.14 10.23
CA LYS A 9 5.05 -35.87 11.68
C LYS A 9 5.94 -34.68 12.09
N ASN A 10 6.66 -34.02 11.16
CA ASN A 10 7.67 -33.00 11.48
C ASN A 10 7.75 -31.83 10.48
N VAL A 11 6.69 -31.52 9.74
CA VAL A 11 6.71 -30.36 8.83
C VAL A 11 6.22 -29.13 9.58
N THR A 12 7.09 -28.14 9.77
CA THR A 12 6.73 -26.86 10.40
C THR A 12 6.13 -25.90 9.37
N PRO A 13 5.32 -24.91 9.79
CA PRO A 13 4.84 -23.84 8.91
C PRO A 13 5.97 -23.18 8.12
N SER A 14 7.08 -22.91 8.78
CA SER A 14 8.28 -22.29 8.19
C SER A 14 8.99 -23.17 7.18
N SER A 15 9.08 -24.49 7.42
CA SER A 15 9.69 -25.39 6.43
C SER A 15 8.78 -25.61 5.23
N ARG A 16 7.45 -25.62 5.43
CA ARG A 16 6.47 -25.68 4.33
C ARG A 16 6.48 -24.41 3.48
N ALA A 17 6.46 -23.23 4.07
CA ALA A 17 6.43 -21.96 3.32
C ALA A 17 7.65 -21.81 2.39
N LYS A 18 8.83 -22.31 2.81
CA LYS A 18 10.05 -22.32 2.00
C LYS A 18 10.00 -23.23 0.76
N GLN A 19 9.05 -24.17 0.69
CA GLN A 19 8.88 -25.05 -0.48
C GLN A 19 8.14 -24.37 -1.63
N PHE A 20 7.54 -23.21 -1.40
CA PHE A 20 6.84 -22.42 -2.41
C PHE A 20 7.65 -21.19 -2.81
N GLU A 21 7.25 -20.56 -3.92
CA GLU A 21 7.84 -19.29 -4.38
C GLU A 21 7.90 -18.25 -3.25
N ARG A 22 8.95 -17.42 -3.25
CA ARG A 22 9.10 -16.34 -2.26
C ARG A 22 7.83 -15.49 -2.24
N GLU A 23 7.37 -15.17 -1.03
CA GLU A 23 6.18 -14.36 -0.74
C GLU A 23 4.81 -15.06 -0.92
N MET A 24 4.74 -16.33 -1.34
CA MET A 24 3.45 -17.04 -1.48
C MET A 24 2.73 -17.26 -0.14
N PHE A 25 3.50 -17.69 0.86
CA PHE A 25 3.02 -17.93 2.22
C PHE A 25 3.89 -17.20 3.23
N HIS A 26 3.28 -16.68 4.29
CA HIS A 26 3.97 -16.11 5.44
C HIS A 26 3.55 -16.82 6.72
N VAL A 27 4.42 -16.80 7.73
CA VAL A 27 4.22 -17.56 8.98
C VAL A 27 4.07 -16.57 10.13
N VAL A 28 3.03 -16.77 10.94
CA VAL A 28 2.76 -16.01 12.16
C VAL A 28 2.59 -17.01 13.30
N GLY A 29 3.59 -17.09 14.17
CA GLY A 29 3.66 -18.13 15.21
C GLY A 29 3.67 -19.54 14.59
N GLU A 30 2.74 -20.38 15.01
CA GLU A 30 2.56 -21.77 14.52
C GLU A 30 1.61 -21.89 13.31
N LEU A 31 1.18 -20.76 12.73
CA LEU A 31 0.23 -20.74 11.61
C LEU A 31 0.90 -20.27 10.33
N MET A 32 0.55 -20.93 9.22
CA MET A 32 0.94 -20.52 7.87
C MET A 32 -0.26 -19.83 7.20
N PHE A 33 -0.04 -18.64 6.65
CA PHE A 33 -1.06 -17.85 5.96
C PHE A 33 -0.70 -17.68 4.48
N CYS A 34 -1.71 -17.70 3.61
CA CYS A 34 -1.52 -17.27 2.23
C CYS A 34 -1.38 -15.74 2.19
N SER A 35 -0.32 -15.23 1.56
CA SER A 35 -0.08 -13.79 1.46
C SER A 35 -1.10 -13.07 0.60
N ALA A 36 -1.68 -13.73 -0.42
CA ALA A 36 -2.71 -13.13 -1.26
C ALA A 36 -4.10 -13.13 -0.59
N CYS A 37 -4.46 -14.24 0.04
CA CYS A 37 -5.80 -14.46 0.59
C CYS A 37 -5.94 -13.99 2.05
N ASN A 38 -4.83 -13.88 2.79
CA ASN A 38 -4.76 -13.64 4.23
C ASN A 38 -5.62 -14.60 5.06
N VAL A 39 -5.65 -15.88 4.65
CA VAL A 39 -6.34 -16.96 5.36
C VAL A 39 -5.33 -18.02 5.80
N PRO A 40 -5.55 -18.67 6.95
CA PRO A 40 -4.69 -19.77 7.38
C PRO A 40 -4.82 -20.94 6.41
N VAL A 41 -3.68 -21.58 6.10
CA VAL A 41 -3.59 -22.74 5.22
C VAL A 41 -2.93 -23.88 5.99
N ASP A 42 -3.54 -25.07 5.91
CA ASP A 42 -3.00 -26.27 6.55
C ASP A 42 -1.64 -26.65 5.96
N HIS A 43 -0.58 -26.38 6.71
CA HIS A 43 0.81 -26.63 6.32
C HIS A 43 1.20 -28.11 6.40
N LEU A 44 0.45 -28.94 7.13
CA LEU A 44 0.76 -30.36 7.30
C LEU A 44 0.51 -31.13 6.00
N ARG A 45 -0.45 -30.68 5.19
CA ARG A 45 -0.88 -31.35 3.95
C ARG A 45 -0.46 -30.54 2.72
N MET A 46 0.52 -31.05 1.97
CA MET A 46 0.97 -30.43 0.71
C MET A 46 -0.20 -30.14 -0.25
N ASN A 47 -1.10 -31.11 -0.43
CA ASN A 47 -2.27 -30.95 -1.30
C ASN A 47 -3.20 -29.80 -0.85
N SER A 48 -3.22 -29.44 0.44
CA SER A 48 -4.00 -28.29 0.90
C SER A 48 -3.41 -26.99 0.37
N CYS A 49 -2.08 -26.85 0.42
CA CYS A 49 -1.36 -25.71 -0.11
C CYS A 49 -1.48 -25.60 -1.63
N GLU A 50 -1.37 -26.71 -2.35
CA GLU A 50 -1.50 -26.74 -3.83
C GLU A 50 -2.94 -26.43 -4.27
N LYS A 51 -3.94 -27.07 -3.64
CA LYS A 51 -5.35 -26.80 -3.96
C LYS A 51 -5.75 -25.37 -3.66
N HIS A 52 -5.21 -24.77 -2.60
CA HIS A 52 -5.49 -23.37 -2.29
C HIS A 52 -5.08 -22.44 -3.44
N GLN A 53 -3.91 -22.67 -4.05
CA GLN A 53 -3.37 -21.83 -5.12
C GLN A 53 -4.17 -21.92 -6.42
N THR A 54 -4.78 -23.07 -6.70
CA THR A 54 -5.57 -23.27 -7.91
C THR A 54 -7.01 -22.78 -7.78
N THR A 55 -7.42 -22.31 -6.59
CA THR A 55 -8.78 -21.76 -6.42
C THR A 55 -8.93 -20.46 -7.20
N SER A 56 -10.08 -20.29 -7.86
CA SER A 56 -10.43 -19.06 -8.59
C SER A 56 -10.37 -17.83 -7.70
N LEU A 57 -10.78 -17.95 -6.43
CA LEU A 57 -10.68 -16.89 -5.43
C LEU A 57 -9.23 -16.48 -5.15
N HIS A 58 -8.29 -17.43 -5.12
CA HIS A 58 -6.88 -17.11 -4.96
C HIS A 58 -6.34 -16.36 -6.18
N GLN A 59 -6.64 -16.83 -7.39
CA GLN A 59 -6.19 -16.21 -8.64
C GLN A 59 -6.68 -14.75 -8.73
N GLN A 60 -7.96 -14.51 -8.49
CA GLN A 60 -8.56 -13.17 -8.47
C GLN A 60 -7.88 -12.24 -7.44
N LYS A 61 -7.67 -12.73 -6.21
CA LYS A 61 -7.00 -11.95 -5.16
C LYS A 61 -5.51 -11.71 -5.48
N LYS A 62 -4.83 -12.67 -6.08
CA LYS A 62 -3.42 -12.55 -6.50
C LYS A 62 -3.26 -11.44 -7.54
N GLU A 63 -4.12 -11.41 -8.56
CA GLU A 63 -4.13 -10.38 -9.61
C GLU A 63 -4.39 -8.98 -9.03
N SER A 64 -5.38 -8.83 -8.14
CA SER A 64 -5.67 -7.54 -7.50
C SER A 64 -4.48 -6.97 -6.70
N ARG A 65 -3.63 -7.85 -6.15
CA ARG A 65 -2.47 -7.50 -5.31
C ARG A 65 -1.17 -7.33 -6.08
N GLN A 66 -1.10 -7.60 -7.39
CA GLN A 66 0.11 -7.38 -8.19
C GLN A 66 0.24 -5.92 -8.67
N SER A 67 -0.88 -5.21 -8.83
CA SER A 67 -0.93 -3.78 -9.20
C SER A 67 -0.18 -2.76 -8.29
N PRO A 68 0.05 -2.97 -6.97
CA PRO A 68 0.74 -2.02 -6.10
C PRO A 68 2.27 -2.01 -6.26
N GLY A 69 2.87 -3.07 -6.82
CA GLY A 69 4.33 -3.23 -6.87
C GLY A 69 5.03 -2.15 -7.69
N ASP A 70 4.42 -1.76 -8.82
CA ASP A 70 4.98 -0.72 -9.69
C ASP A 70 4.79 0.68 -9.12
N LYS A 71 3.68 0.93 -8.41
CA LYS A 71 3.45 2.20 -7.70
C LYS A 71 4.47 2.42 -6.59
N ARG A 72 4.79 1.35 -5.83
CA ARG A 72 5.82 1.42 -4.77
C ARG A 72 7.20 1.70 -5.34
N LYS A 73 7.59 1.08 -6.46
CA LYS A 73 8.88 1.35 -7.12
C LYS A 73 8.98 2.78 -7.64
N LYS A 74 7.91 3.32 -8.24
CA LYS A 74 7.84 4.72 -8.69
C LYS A 74 7.98 5.70 -7.52
N LEU A 75 7.25 5.46 -6.43
CA LEU A 75 7.36 6.26 -5.21
C LEU A 75 8.79 6.21 -4.65
N GLN A 76 9.40 5.03 -4.55
CA GLN A 76 10.77 4.88 -4.08
C GLN A 76 11.75 5.73 -4.90
N ALA A 77 11.66 5.68 -6.23
CA ALA A 77 12.53 6.46 -7.11
C ALA A 77 12.33 7.98 -6.92
N ALA A 78 11.08 8.45 -6.86
CA ALA A 78 10.80 9.88 -6.69
C ALA A 78 11.20 10.40 -5.29
N VAL A 79 11.04 9.58 -4.26
CA VAL A 79 11.43 9.91 -2.88
C VAL A 79 12.96 9.94 -2.73
N VAL A 80 13.71 9.10 -3.44
CA VAL A 80 15.19 9.19 -3.47
C VAL A 80 15.63 10.55 -4.02
N ASP A 81 15.05 10.98 -5.13
CA ASP A 81 15.36 12.25 -5.79
C ASP A 81 15.10 13.46 -4.87
N LEU A 82 13.96 13.46 -4.17
CA LEU A 82 13.53 14.53 -3.26
C LEU A 82 14.28 14.58 -1.91
N LEU A 83 14.93 13.49 -1.48
CA LEU A 83 15.51 13.39 -0.13
C LEU A 83 17.03 13.22 -0.07
N GLY A 84 17.69 13.19 -1.23
CA GLY A 84 19.14 13.16 -1.37
C GLY A 84 19.81 11.91 -0.80
N ASN A 85 21.16 11.91 -0.81
CA ASN A 85 21.97 10.78 -0.35
C ASN A 85 21.80 10.53 1.15
N GLN A 86 21.08 9.46 1.49
CA GLN A 86 20.92 8.95 2.85
C GLN A 86 21.19 7.46 2.88
N THR A 87 21.44 6.91 4.08
CA THR A 87 21.57 5.46 4.24
C THR A 87 20.27 4.77 3.81
N LYS A 88 20.40 3.53 3.30
CA LYS A 88 19.27 2.76 2.76
C LYS A 88 18.14 2.62 3.79
N GLU A 89 18.50 2.42 5.06
CA GLU A 89 17.56 2.23 6.16
C GLU A 89 16.78 3.52 6.46
N LYS A 90 17.47 4.67 6.43
CA LYS A 90 16.84 5.97 6.70
C LYS A 90 15.94 6.39 5.55
N LEU A 91 16.33 6.08 4.31
CA LEU A 91 15.50 6.30 3.14
C LEU A 91 14.26 5.42 3.17
N GLN A 92 14.40 4.12 3.46
CA GLN A 92 13.29 3.17 3.55
C GLN A 92 12.24 3.61 4.59
N ARG A 93 12.68 4.06 5.78
CA ARG A 93 11.80 4.65 6.80
C ARG A 93 11.00 5.83 6.28
N LYS A 94 11.64 6.72 5.52
CA LYS A 94 10.97 7.91 4.98
C LYS A 94 9.99 7.56 3.86
N ILE A 95 10.30 6.57 3.02
CA ILE A 95 9.37 6.05 2.01
C ILE A 95 8.12 5.51 2.70
N GLU A 96 8.27 4.66 3.72
CA GLU A 96 7.13 4.09 4.45
C GLU A 96 6.30 5.17 5.16
N MET A 97 6.95 6.22 5.67
CA MET A 97 6.25 7.35 6.26
C MET A 97 5.47 8.17 5.23
N ILE A 98 6.04 8.38 4.03
CA ILE A 98 5.34 9.06 2.92
C ILE A 98 4.15 8.22 2.47
N ASP A 99 4.30 6.90 2.36
CA ASP A 99 3.21 5.97 2.06
C ASP A 99 2.08 6.09 3.09
N LEU A 100 2.40 6.07 4.39
CA LEU A 100 1.40 6.22 5.45
C LEU A 100 0.65 7.56 5.33
N VAL A 101 1.38 8.67 5.17
CA VAL A 101 0.77 10.01 5.03
C VAL A 101 -0.11 10.07 3.78
N SER A 102 0.34 9.48 2.66
CA SER A 102 -0.41 9.40 1.41
C SER A 102 -1.73 8.66 1.57
N VAL A 103 -1.72 7.51 2.26
CA VAL A 103 -2.94 6.73 2.53
C VAL A 103 -3.91 7.50 3.41
N LEU A 104 -3.43 8.16 4.46
CA LEU A 104 -4.29 8.97 5.33
C LEU A 104 -4.92 10.14 4.57
N CYS A 105 -4.14 10.88 3.78
CA CYS A 105 -4.65 11.97 2.95
C CYS A 105 -5.67 11.47 1.92
N SER A 106 -5.36 10.40 1.19
CA SER A 106 -6.26 9.81 0.18
C SER A 106 -7.55 9.27 0.78
N SER A 107 -7.54 8.90 2.07
CA SER A 107 -8.71 8.40 2.80
C SER A 107 -9.45 9.51 3.56
N ASN A 108 -9.05 10.77 3.39
CA ASN A 108 -9.55 11.92 4.16
C ASN A 108 -9.45 11.72 5.70
N ILE A 109 -8.42 11.02 6.18
CA ILE A 109 -8.16 10.79 7.60
C ILE A 109 -7.19 11.87 8.10
N PRO A 110 -7.58 12.67 9.11
CA PRO A 110 -6.71 13.74 9.62
C PRO A 110 -5.41 13.21 10.25
N LEU A 111 -4.27 13.86 9.92
CA LEU A 111 -2.95 13.46 10.46
C LEU A 111 -2.84 13.54 11.99
N HIS A 112 -3.67 14.34 12.66
CA HIS A 112 -3.66 14.43 14.14
C HIS A 112 -4.13 13.12 14.80
N VAL A 113 -4.76 12.21 14.05
CA VAL A 113 -5.14 10.88 14.54
C VAL A 113 -3.89 10.08 14.97
N LEU A 114 -2.74 10.30 14.32
CA LEU A 114 -1.46 9.67 14.68
C LEU A 114 -0.84 10.20 15.98
N ASP A 115 -1.31 11.34 16.50
CA ASP A 115 -0.86 11.85 17.80
C ASP A 115 -1.58 11.15 18.97
N ARG A 116 -2.63 10.35 18.68
CA ARG A 116 -3.34 9.58 19.71
C ARG A 116 -2.47 8.42 20.18
N ALA A 117 -2.08 8.45 21.46
CA ALA A 117 -1.16 7.49 22.05
C ALA A 117 -1.52 6.00 21.79
N PRO A 118 -2.78 5.53 21.94
CA PRO A 118 -3.10 4.12 21.72
C PRO A 118 -2.83 3.65 20.29
N LEU A 119 -3.21 4.48 19.31
CA LEU A 119 -2.97 4.17 17.90
C LEU A 119 -1.48 4.23 17.59
N ARG A 120 -0.81 5.27 18.07
CA ARG A 120 0.62 5.47 17.86
C ARG A 120 1.43 4.30 18.39
N THR A 121 1.19 3.88 19.65
CA THR A 121 1.87 2.73 20.26
C THR A 121 1.58 1.44 19.51
N TYR A 122 0.33 1.24 19.07
CA TYR A 122 -0.02 0.07 18.26
C TYR A 122 0.76 0.03 16.93
N LEU A 123 0.81 1.16 16.21
CA LEU A 123 1.52 1.24 14.93
C LEU A 123 3.03 1.07 15.11
N GLU A 124 3.64 1.73 16.10
CA GLU A 124 5.06 1.61 16.40
C GLU A 124 5.46 0.17 16.79
N ALA A 125 4.58 -0.57 17.47
CA ALA A 125 4.82 -1.97 17.86
C ALA A 125 4.66 -2.97 16.69
N ASN A 126 3.76 -2.70 15.75
CA ASN A 126 3.42 -3.64 14.67
C ASN A 126 4.11 -3.32 13.33
N LEU A 127 4.66 -2.12 13.16
CA LEU A 127 5.32 -1.69 11.91
C LEU A 127 6.83 -1.62 12.11
N SER A 128 7.50 -2.78 11.95
CA SER A 128 8.94 -2.96 12.19
C SER A 128 9.86 -2.08 11.32
N GLY A 129 9.35 -1.47 10.26
CA GLY A 129 10.11 -0.61 9.34
C GLY A 129 10.01 0.90 9.62
N MET A 130 9.01 1.35 10.37
CA MET A 130 8.69 2.79 10.47
C MET A 130 9.42 3.52 11.60
N GLY A 131 9.86 2.81 12.65
CA GLY A 131 10.43 3.43 13.84
C GLY A 131 9.43 4.35 14.56
N ALA A 132 9.93 5.37 15.25
CA ALA A 132 9.06 6.33 15.95
C ALA A 132 8.30 7.22 14.96
N ILE A 133 6.98 7.29 15.11
CA ILE A 133 6.11 8.05 14.21
C ILE A 133 6.26 9.56 14.50
N PRO A 134 6.60 10.45 13.56
CA PRO A 134 6.65 11.88 13.85
C PRO A 134 5.29 12.44 14.29
N SER A 135 5.28 13.52 15.08
CA SER A 135 4.02 14.19 15.42
C SER A 135 3.32 14.77 14.18
N SER A 136 2.02 14.98 14.24
CA SER A 136 1.25 15.55 13.13
C SER A 136 1.82 16.88 12.63
N ARG A 137 2.35 17.71 13.53
CA ARG A 137 3.07 18.95 13.18
C ARG A 137 4.29 18.68 12.30
N ASN A 138 5.08 17.65 12.63
CA ASN A 138 6.26 17.27 11.85
C ASN A 138 5.85 16.68 10.49
N LEU A 139 4.80 15.85 10.47
CA LEU A 139 4.24 15.29 9.24
C LEU A 139 3.78 16.38 8.27
N ARG A 140 3.01 17.35 8.76
CA ARG A 140 2.55 18.51 7.97
C ARG A 140 3.69 19.38 7.45
N ARG A 141 4.77 19.53 8.22
CA ARG A 141 5.89 20.41 7.84
C ARG A 141 6.89 19.76 6.90
N ASN A 142 7.17 18.46 7.08
CA ASN A 142 8.32 17.81 6.43
C ASN A 142 7.95 16.74 5.40
N TYR A 143 6.74 16.18 5.48
CA TYR A 143 6.30 15.07 4.63
C TYR A 143 5.18 15.49 3.67
N LEU A 144 4.18 16.21 4.17
CA LEU A 144 3.05 16.66 3.37
C LEU A 144 3.46 17.53 2.16
N PRO A 145 4.42 18.49 2.27
CA PRO A 145 4.86 19.27 1.12
C PRO A 145 5.51 18.41 0.03
N LYS A 146 6.28 17.39 0.42
CA LYS A 146 6.93 16.47 -0.53
C LYS A 146 5.91 15.59 -1.24
N LEU A 147 4.90 15.14 -0.50
CA LEU A 147 3.79 14.40 -1.09
C LEU A 147 3.01 15.27 -2.08
N PHE A 148 2.79 16.55 -1.74
CA PHE A 148 2.17 17.50 -2.65
C PHE A 148 3.00 17.70 -3.93
N GLU A 149 4.31 17.91 -3.81
CA GLU A 149 5.21 18.02 -4.97
C GLU A 149 5.16 16.78 -5.87
N LEU A 150 5.16 15.59 -5.27
CA LEU A 150 5.02 14.33 -6.00
C LEU A 150 3.68 14.26 -6.74
N HIS A 151 2.59 14.61 -6.05
CA HIS A 151 1.27 14.58 -6.65
C HIS A 151 1.12 15.61 -7.79
N VAL A 152 1.71 16.81 -7.63
CA VAL A 152 1.78 17.82 -8.69
C VAL A 152 2.56 17.31 -9.89
N LYS A 153 3.67 16.59 -9.67
CA LYS A 153 4.44 15.97 -10.76
C LYS A 153 3.61 14.93 -11.49
N ASP A 154 2.95 14.03 -10.78
CA ASP A 154 2.07 13.01 -11.36
C ASP A 154 0.93 13.65 -12.18
N LEU A 155 0.33 14.73 -11.66
CA LEU A 155 -0.71 15.49 -12.37
C LEU A 155 -0.16 16.17 -13.64
N LYS A 156 1.03 16.76 -13.60
CA LYS A 156 1.66 17.34 -14.79
C LYS A 156 1.92 16.30 -15.86
N GLU A 157 2.47 15.14 -15.48
CA GLU A 157 2.69 14.02 -16.40
C GLU A 157 1.38 13.53 -17.02
N LEU A 158 0.29 13.46 -16.24
CA LEU A 158 -1.04 13.10 -16.73
C LEU A 158 -1.60 14.13 -17.73
N LEU A 159 -1.43 15.41 -17.43
CA LEU A 159 -1.91 16.50 -18.29
C LEU A 159 -1.10 16.63 -19.58
N GLU A 160 0.22 16.42 -19.54
CA GLU A 160 1.08 16.40 -20.73
C GLU A 160 0.73 15.26 -21.69
N GLN A 161 0.22 14.14 -21.16
CA GLN A 161 -0.26 13.00 -21.97
C GLN A 161 -1.69 13.20 -22.51
N SER A 162 -2.40 14.23 -22.05
CA SER A 162 -3.79 14.47 -22.43
C SER A 162 -3.85 15.39 -23.66
N GLU A 163 -4.57 14.98 -24.71
CA GLU A 163 -4.72 15.78 -25.93
C GLU A 163 -5.62 17.01 -25.69
N SER A 164 -6.61 16.87 -24.81
CA SER A 164 -7.48 17.97 -24.38
C SER A 164 -7.88 17.79 -22.92
N VAL A 165 -8.28 18.89 -22.29
CA VAL A 165 -8.67 18.94 -20.88
C VAL A 165 -9.95 19.75 -20.77
N ALA A 166 -10.95 19.20 -20.06
CA ALA A 166 -12.15 19.93 -19.69
C ALA A 166 -12.00 20.48 -18.25
N LEU A 167 -12.47 21.69 -18.04
CA LEU A 167 -12.52 22.34 -16.74
C LEU A 167 -13.99 22.56 -16.35
N VAL A 168 -14.39 22.02 -15.21
CA VAL A 168 -15.69 22.30 -14.60
C VAL A 168 -15.44 23.21 -13.41
N CYS A 169 -16.00 24.41 -13.47
CA CYS A 169 -15.90 25.42 -12.43
C CYS A 169 -17.25 25.56 -11.75
N ASP A 170 -17.27 25.46 -10.42
CA ASP A 170 -18.45 25.70 -9.61
C ASP A 170 -18.10 26.71 -8.52
N GLU A 171 -18.87 27.79 -8.42
CA GLU A 171 -18.70 28.80 -7.38
C GLU A 171 -19.72 28.54 -6.28
N THR A 172 -19.23 28.44 -5.05
CA THR A 172 -20.04 28.19 -3.86
C THR A 172 -19.60 29.10 -2.71
N THR A 173 -20.35 29.10 -1.62
CA THR A 173 -20.02 29.82 -0.38
C THR A 173 -19.89 28.80 0.74
N ASP A 174 -18.82 28.89 1.53
CA ASP A 174 -18.64 28.00 2.68
C ASP A 174 -19.48 28.42 3.89
N VAL A 175 -19.41 27.64 4.96
CA VAL A 175 -20.15 27.90 6.22
C VAL A 175 -19.70 29.17 6.96
N GLU A 176 -18.61 29.80 6.52
CA GLU A 176 -18.08 31.07 7.05
C GLU A 176 -18.32 32.23 6.06
N ASP A 177 -19.25 32.08 5.09
CA ASP A 177 -19.57 33.04 4.03
C ASP A 177 -18.38 33.43 3.14
N ARG A 178 -17.36 32.57 3.03
CA ARG A 178 -16.26 32.79 2.09
C ARG A 178 -16.63 32.22 0.74
N TYR A 179 -16.38 33.00 -0.31
CA TYR A 179 -16.49 32.54 -1.69
C TYR A 179 -15.43 31.47 -1.97
N VAL A 180 -15.86 30.32 -2.46
CA VAL A 180 -15.03 29.17 -2.82
C VAL A 180 -15.29 28.81 -4.27
N ILE A 181 -14.24 28.73 -5.07
CA ILE A 181 -14.30 28.17 -6.42
C ILE A 181 -13.80 26.72 -6.37
N ASN A 182 -14.68 25.80 -6.71
CA ASN A 182 -14.35 24.40 -6.94
C ASN A 182 -13.97 24.21 -8.40
N LEU A 183 -12.74 23.75 -8.64
CA LEU A 183 -12.24 23.41 -9.97
C LEU A 183 -12.08 21.90 -10.08
N LEU A 184 -12.82 21.30 -11.01
CA LEU A 184 -12.64 19.91 -11.40
C LEU A 184 -12.00 19.86 -12.78
N VAL A 185 -10.82 19.26 -12.86
CA VAL A 185 -10.06 19.07 -14.09
C VAL A 185 -10.31 17.65 -14.60
N VAL A 186 -10.80 17.52 -15.83
CA VAL A 186 -11.10 16.23 -16.47
C VAL A 186 -10.21 16.07 -17.71
N PRO A 187 -9.19 15.18 -17.68
CA PRO A 187 -8.40 14.88 -18.85
C PRO A 187 -9.22 14.08 -19.87
N CYS A 188 -9.28 14.56 -21.12
CA CYS A 188 -9.96 13.88 -22.22
C CYS A 188 -8.96 12.99 -22.94
N VAL A 189 -9.01 11.69 -22.67
CA VAL A 189 -8.21 10.68 -23.37
C VAL A 189 -8.96 10.25 -24.63
N VAL A 190 -8.42 10.51 -25.81
CA VAL A 190 -9.01 10.01 -27.06
C VAL A 190 -8.79 8.49 -27.09
N SER A 191 -9.88 7.73 -27.21
CA SER A 191 -9.80 6.27 -27.39
C SER A 191 -8.90 5.95 -28.59
N PRO A 192 -8.01 4.94 -28.52
CA PRO A 192 -7.31 4.48 -29.70
C PRO A 192 -8.35 4.18 -30.78
N LYS A 193 -8.19 4.78 -31.97
CA LYS A 193 -9.08 4.54 -33.11
C LYS A 193 -9.15 3.01 -33.37
N PRO A 194 -10.35 2.46 -33.62
CA PRO A 194 -10.55 1.04 -33.87
C PRO A 194 -9.76 0.54 -35.08
#